data_AF-A0A537T409-F1
#
_entry.id   AF-A0A537T409-F1
#
_cell.length_a   1.000
_cell.length_b   1.000
_cell.length_c   1.000
_cell.angle_alpha   90.00
_cell.angle_beta   90.00
_cell.angle_gamma   90.00
#
_symmetry.space_group_name_H-M   'P 1'
#
loop_
_entity.id
_entity.type
_entity.pdbx_description
1 polymer ?
#
loop_
_entity_poly.entity_id
_entity_poly.type
_entity_poly.pdbx_seq_one_letter_code
_entity_poly.pdbx_strand_id
1 'polypeptide(L)'
;MSSTTNSAKGSSAILWTGRVLSGVVVLFFLMDAGMKLADVEPVREAQQQLGWPLALDRVIGLIELLCLALYLVPRTAILGAVLMTGLLGGAIASHLRLLDPLFTQTLFG
;
A
#
# COMPACT_ATOMS: atom_id res chain seq x y z
N MET A 1 -26.90 -41.05 24.49
CA MET A 1 -25.66 -40.82 23.72
C MET A 1 -25.79 -39.47 23.02
N SER A 2 -25.21 -38.43 23.61
CA SER A 2 -25.34 -37.03 23.18
C SER A 2 -24.18 -36.64 22.26
N SER A 3 -24.48 -36.46 20.99
CA SER A 3 -23.55 -36.00 19.95
C SER A 3 -23.39 -34.48 20.06
N THR A 4 -22.34 -34.01 20.71
CA THR A 4 -21.91 -32.61 20.63
C THR A 4 -21.26 -32.38 19.26
N THR A 5 -22.04 -31.85 18.31
CA THR A 5 -21.51 -31.27 17.08
C THR A 5 -20.72 -30.01 17.45
N ASN A 6 -19.40 -30.15 17.56
CA ASN A 6 -18.49 -29.05 17.74
C ASN A 6 -18.48 -28.23 16.44
N SER A 7 -19.36 -27.24 16.35
CA SER A 7 -19.39 -26.27 15.27
C SER A 7 -18.09 -25.46 15.39
N ALA A 8 -17.11 -25.78 14.55
CA ALA A 8 -15.87 -25.03 14.42
C ALA A 8 -16.20 -23.62 13.91
N LYS A 9 -16.62 -22.75 14.82
CA LYS A 9 -16.78 -21.32 14.61
C LYS A 9 -15.37 -20.77 14.42
N GLY A 10 -14.85 -20.83 13.19
CA GLY A 10 -13.61 -20.18 12.81
C GLY A 10 -13.67 -18.75 13.37
N SER A 11 -12.70 -18.40 14.22
CA SER A 11 -12.76 -17.22 15.08
C SER A 11 -13.15 -16.00 14.27
N SER A 12 -14.37 -15.49 14.49
CA SER A 12 -14.89 -14.31 13.81
C SER A 12 -13.97 -13.10 13.99
N ALA A 13 -13.18 -13.09 15.07
CA ALA A 13 -12.15 -12.10 15.33
C ALA A 13 -11.03 -12.12 14.26
N ILE A 14 -10.57 -13.29 13.80
CA ILE A 14 -9.52 -13.38 12.77
C ILE A 14 -10.01 -12.78 11.44
N LEU A 15 -11.24 -13.08 11.06
CA LEU A 15 -11.84 -12.54 9.83
C LEU A 15 -12.04 -11.02 9.91
N TRP A 16 -12.45 -10.52 11.08
CA TRP A 16 -12.67 -9.09 11.29
C TRP A 16 -11.36 -8.31 11.35
N THR A 17 -10.34 -8.83 12.05
CA THR A 17 -8.99 -8.26 12.09
C THR A 17 -8.40 -8.16 10.68
N GLY A 18 -8.50 -9.22 9.87
CA GLY A 18 -8.03 -9.20 8.49
C GLY A 18 -8.74 -8.14 7.66
N ARG A 19 -10.05 -7.93 7.87
CA ARG A 19 -10.84 -6.95 7.13
C ARG A 19 -10.54 -5.50 7.54
N VAL A 20 -10.29 -5.27 8.83
CA VAL A 20 -9.85 -3.96 9.35
C VAL A 20 -8.46 -3.61 8.81
N LEU A 21 -7.49 -4.52 8.92
CA LEU A 21 -6.14 -4.32 8.38
C LEU A 21 -6.17 -4.04 6.87
N SER A 22 -6.95 -4.82 6.12
CA SER A 22 -7.12 -4.61 4.67
C SER A 22 -7.72 -3.23 4.38
N GLY A 23 -8.72 -2.80 5.16
CA GLY A 23 -9.34 -1.48 5.03
C GLY A 23 -8.35 -0.33 5.29
N VAL A 24 -7.51 -0.45 6.32
CA VAL A 24 -6.46 0.54 6.63
C VAL A 24 -5.44 0.63 5.50
N VAL A 25 -4.95 -0.51 5.01
CA VAL A 25 -3.99 -0.56 3.89
C VAL A 25 -4.61 0.07 2.64
N VAL A 26 -5.86 -0.28 2.31
CA VAL A 26 -6.54 0.29 1.15
C VAL A 26 -6.69 1.79 1.26
N LEU A 27 -7.11 2.30 2.43
CA LEU A 27 -7.28 3.73 2.65
C LEU A 27 -5.96 4.49 2.52
N PHE A 28 -4.87 3.93 3.07
CA PHE A 28 -3.54 4.51 2.97
C PHE A 28 -3.07 4.65 1.52
N PHE A 29 -3.16 3.56 0.74
CA PHE A 29 -2.78 3.56 -0.68
C PHE A 29 -3.71 4.42 -1.54
N LEU A 30 -5.00 4.51 -1.20
CA LEU A 30 -5.91 5.40 -1.94
C LEU A 30 -5.55 6.87 -1.73
N MET A 31 -5.14 7.23 -0.51
CA MET A 31 -4.67 8.56 -0.18
C MET A 31 -3.35 8.88 -0.89
N ASP A 32 -2.36 7.97 -0.83
CA ASP A 32 -1.05 8.11 -1.47
C ASP A 32 -1.17 8.28 -2.99
N ALA A 33 -1.83 7.35 -3.67
CA ALA A 33 -2.09 7.49 -5.11
C ALA A 33 -2.89 8.75 -5.46
N GLY A 34 -3.84 9.16 -4.60
CA GLY A 34 -4.61 10.38 -4.76
C GLY A 34 -3.74 11.64 -4.70
N MET A 35 -2.79 11.70 -3.76
CA MET A 35 -1.83 12.80 -3.65
C MET A 35 -0.90 12.85 -4.87
N LYS A 36 -0.39 11.70 -5.33
CA LYS A 36 0.42 11.62 -6.57
C LYS A 36 -0.34 12.07 -7.82
N LEU A 37 -1.63 11.75 -7.92
CA LEU A 37 -2.48 12.19 -9.05
C LEU A 37 -2.85 13.67 -8.96
N ALA A 38 -3.00 14.21 -7.76
CA ALA A 38 -3.31 15.61 -7.51
C ALA A 38 -2.14 16.56 -7.79
N ASP A 39 -0.94 16.03 -8.06
CA ASP A 39 0.27 16.81 -8.40
C ASP A 39 0.58 17.88 -7.35
N VAL A 40 0.35 17.56 -6.07
CA VAL A 40 0.51 18.49 -4.95
C VAL A 40 1.99 18.88 -4.79
N GLU A 41 2.24 20.19 -4.64
CA GLU A 41 3.58 20.81 -4.54
C GLU A 41 4.59 20.04 -3.64
N PRO A 42 4.23 19.57 -2.43
CA PRO A 42 5.15 18.83 -1.56
C PRO A 42 5.66 17.53 -2.16
N VAL A 43 4.81 16.81 -2.93
CA VAL A 43 5.17 15.56 -3.60
C VAL A 43 6.12 15.84 -4.76
N ARG A 44 5.86 16.90 -5.53
CA ARG A 44 6.76 17.34 -6.60
C ARG A 44 8.14 17.74 -6.07
N GLU A 45 8.18 18.49 -4.97
CA GLU A 45 9.43 18.92 -4.35
C GLU A 45 10.24 17.71 -3.84
N ALA A 46 9.58 16.74 -3.19
CA ALA A 46 10.22 15.50 -2.75
C ALA A 46 10.76 14.68 -3.94
N GLN A 47 10.01 14.55 -5.02
CA GLN A 47 10.44 13.80 -6.21
C GLN A 47 11.53 14.49 -7.01
N GLN A 48 11.54 15.81 -7.03
CA GLN A 48 12.66 16.59 -7.56
C GLN A 48 13.92 16.41 -6.71
N GLN A 49 13.80 16.36 -5.38
CA GLN A 49 14.93 16.05 -4.49
C GLN A 49 15.46 14.63 -4.71
N LEU A 50 14.56 13.68 -5.03
CA LEU A 50 14.93 12.32 -5.42
C LEU A 50 15.60 12.24 -6.82
N GLY A 51 15.57 13.33 -7.59
CA GLY A 51 16.11 13.39 -8.96
C GLY A 51 15.23 12.68 -10.00
N TRP A 52 13.96 12.43 -9.69
CA TRP A 52 13.03 11.73 -10.58
C TRP A 52 12.27 12.72 -11.47
N PRO A 53 11.99 12.36 -12.74
CA PRO A 53 11.13 13.17 -13.59
C PRO A 53 9.71 13.21 -13.02
N LEU A 54 9.11 14.39 -12.89
CA LEU A 54 7.73 14.61 -12.40
C LEU A 54 6.65 13.76 -13.12
N ALA A 55 6.92 13.35 -14.36
CA ALA A 55 6.06 12.45 -15.10
C ALA A 55 5.96 11.04 -14.48
N LEU A 56 6.97 10.61 -13.71
CA LEU A 56 6.96 9.31 -13.03
C LEU A 56 5.97 9.28 -11.86
N ASP A 57 5.67 10.40 -11.20
CA ASP A 57 4.71 10.41 -10.08
C ASP A 57 3.33 9.94 -10.49
N ARG A 58 2.83 10.44 -11.63
CA ARG A 58 1.54 10.00 -12.16
C ARG A 58 1.57 8.54 -12.60
N VAL A 59 2.71 8.06 -13.12
CA VAL A 59 2.86 6.66 -13.52
C VAL A 59 2.87 5.74 -12.29
N ILE A 60 3.58 6.13 -11.22
CA ILE A 60 3.63 5.39 -9.96
C ILE A 60 2.24 5.37 -9.33
N GLY A 61 1.55 6.52 -9.23
CA GLY A 61 0.19 6.58 -8.70
C GLY A 61 -0.80 5.73 -9.51
N LEU A 62 -0.63 5.63 -10.84
CA LEU A 62 -1.45 4.77 -11.68
C LEU A 62 -1.17 3.27 -11.44
N ILE A 63 0.11 2.89 -11.31
CA ILE A 63 0.51 1.51 -10.98
C ILE A 63 -0.01 1.14 -9.60
N GLU A 64 0.06 2.05 -8.65
CA GLU A 64 -0.44 1.89 -7.29
C GLU A 64 -1.97 1.66 -7.29
N LEU A 65 -2.74 2.46 -8.05
CA LEU A 65 -4.17 2.23 -8.24
C LEU A 65 -4.47 0.88 -8.90
N LEU A 66 -3.65 0.44 -9.86
CA LEU A 66 -3.80 -0.86 -10.51
C LEU A 66 -3.55 -2.02 -9.51
N CYS A 67 -2.49 -1.92 -8.73
CA CYS A 67 -2.17 -2.87 -7.66
C CYS A 67 -3.26 -2.89 -6.58
N LEU A 68 -3.84 -1.72 -6.27
CA LEU A 68 -4.92 -1.60 -5.29
C LEU A 68 -6.22 -2.23 -5.81
N ALA A 69 -6.55 -2.01 -7.08
CA ALA A 69 -7.67 -2.67 -7.74
C ALA A 69 -7.51 -4.19 -7.75
N LEU A 70 -6.29 -4.69 -7.99
CA LEU A 70 -5.95 -6.12 -7.89
C LEU A 70 -6.05 -6.64 -6.45
N TYR A 71 -5.72 -5.83 -5.44
CA TYR A 71 -5.85 -6.19 -4.03
C TYR A 71 -7.33 -6.30 -3.59
N LEU A 72 -8.18 -5.41 -4.09
CA LEU A 72 -9.63 -5.39 -3.82
C LEU A 72 -10.36 -6.64 -4.35
N VAL A 73 -9.82 -7.28 -5.40
CA VAL A 73 -10.38 -8.53 -5.93
C VAL A 73 -9.95 -9.71 -5.03
N PRO A 74 -10.88 -10.39 -4.33
CA PRO A 74 -10.55 -11.39 -3.30
C PRO A 74 -9.80 -12.61 -3.84
N ARG A 75 -9.86 -12.87 -5.16
CA ARG A 75 -9.10 -13.93 -5.82
C ARG A 75 -7.64 -13.55 -6.10
N THR A 76 -7.29 -12.27 -6.06
CA THR A 76 -5.95 -11.76 -6.37
C THR A 76 -5.34 -10.96 -5.21
N ALA A 77 -6.00 -10.92 -4.05
CA ALA A 77 -5.54 -10.18 -2.87
C ALA A 77 -4.10 -10.50 -2.47
N ILE A 78 -3.67 -11.78 -2.55
CA ILE A 78 -2.29 -12.18 -2.26
C ILE A 78 -1.32 -11.57 -3.30
N LEU A 79 -1.69 -11.61 -4.58
CA LEU A 79 -0.87 -11.07 -5.67
C LEU A 79 -0.75 -9.54 -5.57
N GLY A 80 -1.87 -8.85 -5.31
CA GLY A 80 -1.90 -7.42 -5.04
C GLY A 80 -1.08 -7.03 -3.81
N ALA A 81 -1.13 -7.83 -2.73
CA ALA A 81 -0.31 -7.61 -1.54
C ALA A 81 1.19 -7.75 -1.85
N VAL A 82 1.59 -8.80 -2.58
CA VAL A 82 3.00 -9.00 -2.98
C VAL A 82 3.49 -7.85 -3.87
N LEU A 83 2.66 -7.42 -4.84
CA LEU A 83 2.95 -6.27 -5.70
C LEU A 83 3.12 -4.98 -4.89
N MET A 84 2.21 -4.70 -3.94
CA MET A 84 2.32 -3.54 -3.06
C MET A 84 3.55 -3.60 -2.16
N THR A 85 3.92 -4.78 -1.67
CA THR A 85 5.14 -4.96 -0.87
C THR A 85 6.38 -4.66 -1.70
N GLY A 86 6.40 -5.09 -2.97
CA GLY A 86 7.47 -4.76 -3.92
C GLY A 86 7.55 -3.26 -4.25
N LEU A 87 6.39 -2.61 -4.42
CA LEU A 87 6.30 -1.16 -4.66
C LEU A 87 6.87 -0.36 -3.47
N LEU A 88 6.44 -0.70 -2.25
CA LEU A 88 6.95 -0.08 -1.02
C LEU A 88 8.45 -0.35 -0.83
N GLY A 89 8.92 -1.57 -1.10
CA GLY A 89 10.35 -1.90 -1.06
C GLY A 89 11.19 -1.09 -2.05
N GLY A 90 10.67 -0.86 -3.27
CA GLY A 90 11.31 -0.03 -4.28
C GLY A 90 11.38 1.46 -3.91
N ALA A 91 10.33 1.97 -3.26
CA ALA A 91 10.33 3.33 -2.71
C ALA A 91 11.41 3.46 -1.61
N ILE A 92 11.41 2.57 -0.62
CA ILE A 92 12.41 2.56 0.46
C ILE A 92 13.83 2.46 -0.11
N ALA A 93 14.06 1.62 -1.12
CA ALA A 93 15.36 1.50 -1.79
C ALA A 93 15.80 2.80 -2.49
N SER A 94 14.87 3.53 -3.11
CA SER A 94 15.14 4.82 -3.75
C SER A 94 15.57 5.87 -2.73
N HIS A 95 14.90 5.95 -1.59
CA HIS A 95 15.28 6.87 -0.53
C HIS A 95 16.59 6.46 0.18
N LEU A 96 16.82 5.15 0.40
CA LEU A 96 18.07 4.64 0.96
C LEU A 96 19.27 4.97 0.08
N ARG A 97 19.11 4.93 -1.24
CA ARG A 97 20.15 5.31 -2.21
C ARG A 97 20.59 6.77 -2.04
N LEU A 98 19.67 7.63 -1.62
CA LEU A 98 19.90 9.07 -1.43
C LEU A 98 20.26 9.43 0.01
N LEU A 99 20.40 8.44 0.91
CA LEU A 99 20.73 8.62 2.33
C LEU A 99 19.73 9.52 3.09
N ASP A 100 18.47 9.56 2.64
CA ASP A 100 17.44 10.38 3.29
C ASP A 100 17.10 9.86 4.70
N PRO A 101 16.72 10.75 5.64
CA PRO A 101 16.41 10.36 7.01
C PRO A 101 15.20 9.41 7.06
N LEU A 102 15.49 8.17 7.48
CA LEU A 102 14.57 7.00 7.44
C LEU A 102 13.26 7.15 8.22
N PHE A 103 13.24 8.03 9.22
CA PHE A 103 12.06 8.17 10.07
C PHE A 103 11.11 9.27 9.62
N THR A 104 11.52 10.13 8.69
CA THR A 104 10.74 11.31 8.31
C THR A 104 10.32 11.26 6.86
N GLN A 105 11.24 10.97 5.94
CA GLN A 105 10.93 11.00 4.50
C GLN A 105 10.60 9.63 3.91
N THR A 106 11.07 8.52 4.47
CA THR A 106 10.84 7.19 3.86
C THR A 106 9.60 6.47 4.39
N LEU A 107 9.08 6.92 5.54
CA LEU A 107 7.96 6.29 6.26
C LEU A 107 6.69 7.16 6.22
N PHE A 108 6.85 8.47 6.03
CA PHE A 108 5.76 9.46 6.06
C PHE A 108 5.84 10.51 4.93
N GLY A 109 6.78 10.36 4.00
CA GLY A 109 6.95 11.24 2.84
C GLY A 109 5.97 10.93 1.73
#